data_AF-A0AAD5VDW0-F1
#
_entry.id   AF-A0AAD5VDW0-F1
#
_cell.length_a   1.000
_cell.length_b   1.000
_cell.length_c   1.000
_cell.angle_alpha   90.00
_cell.angle_beta   90.00
_cell.angle_gamma   90.00
#
_symmetry.space_group_name_H-M   'P 1'
#
loop_
_entity.id
_entity.type
_entity.pdbx_description
1 polymer ?
#
loop_
_entity_poly.entity_id
_entity_poly.type
_entity_poly.pdbx_seq_one_letter_code
_entity_poly.pdbx_strand_id
1 'polypeptide(L)'
;MSTEEPIQPQDATREDTSMQDIPTSHGDGAGGGDAGKAPRKRPRLDLAVDSRERKRGKTMFGLVLGTLNRAKNEDKARNASDAAKKRQLIEQRLQDKLKKETDSVRRAEEAKKDKTSANRKEEELQLKDSIHKLRRTRLPLLANFLSTSDQIPSEEDISSSPPPSTNPLAPIPRTHPPPVFYLPAILLPGQEAFLKRRKAEVKEAAEKEWISFRDERKAGIEEITNLRRRVAEEEDRKKTEQPQHNPEHTENTNTASDVKMDDDEALAQDKTEATTTVSSTIKPDNKEEPTTATSDQPSAKDMDVDDDGARTDGSKTLESDSTKGSTSAVVPPPSGEAPPASERKEEPTLMQADEDDAVEY
;
A
#
# COMPACT_ATOMS: atom_id res chain seq x y z
N MET A 1 -26.95 -9.04 26.33
CA MET A 1 -26.05 -7.92 26.66
C MET A 1 -24.64 -8.49 26.81
N SER A 2 -23.87 -8.46 25.72
CA SER A 2 -22.42 -8.65 25.74
C SER A 2 -21.86 -7.69 24.71
N THR A 3 -21.17 -6.66 25.19
CA THR A 3 -20.48 -5.65 24.40
C THR A 3 -19.15 -6.24 23.98
N GLU A 4 -19.08 -6.75 22.75
CA GLU A 4 -17.83 -7.19 22.12
C GLU A 4 -17.18 -5.98 21.45
N GLU A 5 -16.14 -5.49 22.09
CA GLU A 5 -15.35 -4.31 21.76
C GLU A 5 -14.42 -4.65 20.57
N PRO A 6 -14.46 -3.89 19.45
CA PRO A 6 -13.57 -4.17 18.33
C PRO A 6 -12.14 -3.75 18.68
N ILE A 7 -11.26 -4.75 18.74
CA ILE A 7 -9.80 -4.60 18.84
C ILE A 7 -9.34 -3.73 17.66
N GLN A 8 -8.95 -2.49 17.96
CA GLN A 8 -8.24 -1.62 17.04
C GLN A 8 -6.93 -2.31 16.61
N PRO A 9 -6.61 -2.37 15.31
CA PRO A 9 -5.26 -2.68 14.89
C PRO A 9 -4.36 -1.55 15.39
N GLN A 10 -3.54 -1.85 16.39
CA GLN A 10 -2.45 -0.96 16.75
C GLN A 10 -1.50 -0.94 15.55
N ASP A 11 -1.54 0.18 14.81
CA ASP A 11 -0.44 0.62 13.98
C ASP A 11 0.78 0.71 14.89
N ALA A 12 1.60 -0.35 14.85
CA ALA A 12 2.95 -0.31 15.34
C ALA A 12 3.71 0.66 14.42
N THR A 13 3.64 1.94 14.76
CA THR A 13 4.65 2.92 14.40
C THR A 13 5.97 2.36 14.92
N ARG A 14 6.67 1.64 14.03
CA ARG A 14 8.11 1.46 14.10
C ARG A 14 8.70 2.86 13.97
N GLU A 15 8.75 3.56 15.10
CA GLU A 15 9.71 4.62 15.32
C GLU A 15 11.08 3.96 15.26
N ASP A 16 11.59 3.88 14.03
CA ASP A 16 12.98 3.60 13.74
C ASP A 16 13.78 4.67 14.48
N THR A 17 14.28 4.26 15.64
CA THR A 17 14.98 5.11 16.57
C THR A 17 16.31 5.41 15.89
N SER A 18 16.35 6.53 15.18
CA SER A 18 17.58 7.08 14.63
C SER A 18 18.58 7.14 15.77
N MET A 19 19.67 6.37 15.70
CA MET A 19 20.85 6.62 16.50
C MET A 19 21.32 8.02 16.13
N GLN A 20 20.89 9.02 16.90
CA GLN A 20 21.47 10.35 16.86
C GLN A 20 22.89 10.20 17.38
N ASP A 21 23.84 10.47 16.50
CA ASP A 21 25.22 10.72 16.84
C ASP A 21 25.29 11.69 18.02
N ILE A 22 25.93 11.23 19.09
CA ILE A 22 26.18 11.98 20.31
C ILE A 22 27.36 12.93 20.00
N PRO A 23 27.18 14.25 19.87
CA PRO A 23 28.29 15.17 19.98
C PRO A 23 28.75 15.15 21.45
N THR A 24 29.93 14.60 21.68
CA THR A 24 30.60 14.66 22.98
C THR A 24 31.02 16.11 23.26
N SER A 25 30.09 16.92 23.78
CA SER A 25 30.41 18.22 24.36
C SER A 25 30.54 18.06 25.88
N HIS A 26 31.79 18.05 26.36
CA HIS A 26 32.09 18.29 27.76
C HIS A 26 31.73 19.73 28.11
N GLY A 27 30.62 19.89 28.82
CA GLY A 27 30.19 21.14 29.44
C GLY A 27 29.90 20.88 30.91
N ASP A 28 30.95 20.96 31.72
CA ASP A 28 30.90 21.00 33.18
C ASP A 28 30.07 22.20 33.67
N GLY A 29 29.24 21.95 34.67
CA GLY A 29 29.20 22.84 35.84
C GLY A 29 28.20 24.00 35.87
N ALA A 30 27.02 23.68 36.41
CA ALA A 30 26.44 24.31 37.61
C ALA A 30 26.13 25.83 37.64
N GLY A 31 24.84 26.10 37.89
CA GLY A 31 24.46 26.80 39.13
C GLY A 31 23.99 28.24 39.01
N GLY A 32 22.66 28.41 39.13
CA GLY A 32 22.04 29.23 40.19
C GLY A 32 22.30 30.75 40.23
N GLY A 33 21.24 31.49 39.96
CA GLY A 33 20.72 32.49 40.93
C GLY A 33 21.30 33.91 40.92
N ASP A 34 20.35 34.84 41.00
CA ASP A 34 20.38 36.03 41.85
C ASP A 34 20.94 37.36 41.27
N ALA A 35 20.39 38.41 41.89
CA ALA A 35 20.17 39.77 41.45
C ALA A 35 21.39 40.63 41.10
N GLY A 36 21.08 41.74 40.43
CA GLY A 36 22.04 42.69 39.89
C GLY A 36 22.98 43.35 40.90
N LYS A 37 24.16 43.70 40.40
CA LYS A 37 24.96 44.86 40.80
C LYS A 37 26.00 45.16 39.72
N ALA A 38 26.24 46.44 39.50
CA ALA A 38 27.08 47.01 38.45
C ALA A 38 28.49 46.37 38.32
N PRO A 39 29.06 46.31 37.10
CA PRO A 39 30.39 45.74 36.88
C PRO A 39 31.47 46.69 37.42
N ARG A 40 32.05 46.35 38.57
CA ARG A 40 33.34 46.92 39.00
C ARG A 40 34.43 46.39 38.07
N LYS A 41 35.09 47.32 37.39
CA LYS A 41 36.19 47.08 36.44
C LYS A 41 37.29 46.27 37.12
N ARG A 42 37.50 45.03 36.66
CA ARG A 42 38.72 44.28 36.96
C ARG A 42 39.91 45.00 36.30
N PRO A 43 41.06 45.14 36.96
CA PRO A 43 42.26 45.69 36.35
C PRO A 43 42.62 44.86 35.12
N ARG A 44 42.61 45.49 33.95
CA ARG A 44 43.12 44.87 32.71
C ARG A 44 44.61 44.63 32.93
N LEU A 45 45.00 43.36 33.11
CA LEU A 45 46.39 42.96 33.03
C LEU A 45 46.82 43.15 31.56
N ASP A 46 47.60 44.19 31.33
CA ASP A 46 48.08 44.58 30.02
C ASP A 46 49.12 43.55 29.55
N LEU A 47 48.71 42.61 28.68
CA LEU A 47 49.56 41.56 28.09
C LEU A 47 50.55 42.10 27.03
N ALA A 48 50.70 43.42 26.93
CA ALA A 48 51.58 44.10 25.98
C ALA A 48 52.99 44.38 26.52
N VAL A 49 53.35 43.88 27.71
CA VAL A 49 54.69 44.04 28.27
C VAL A 49 55.47 42.72 28.16
N ASP A 50 56.63 42.83 27.51
CA ASP A 50 57.74 41.89 27.41
C ASP A 50 57.61 40.67 26.48
N SER A 51 57.78 40.98 25.19
CA SER A 51 58.24 40.02 24.16
C SER A 51 59.74 39.68 24.27
N ARG A 52 60.47 40.15 25.30
CA ARG A 52 61.94 40.00 25.42
C ARG A 52 62.43 38.98 26.45
N GLU A 53 61.58 38.49 27.36
CA GLU A 53 62.00 37.57 28.45
C GLU A 53 61.43 36.14 28.38
N ARG A 54 60.72 35.76 27.32
CA ARG A 54 60.20 34.38 27.14
C ARG A 54 61.24 33.37 26.64
N LYS A 55 62.51 33.47 27.06
CA LYS A 55 63.53 32.43 26.84
C LYS A 55 63.75 31.51 28.04
N ARG A 56 63.05 31.72 29.16
CA ARG A 56 63.24 30.93 30.40
C ARG A 56 61.92 30.39 30.90
N GLY A 57 61.35 29.43 30.17
CA GLY A 57 60.09 28.82 30.58
C GLY A 57 59.43 28.06 29.46
N LYS A 58 60.15 27.10 28.88
CA LYS A 58 59.51 25.93 28.28
C LYS A 58 58.85 25.20 29.46
N THR A 59 57.72 25.73 29.94
CA THR A 59 56.91 25.07 30.96
C THR A 59 56.62 23.68 30.41
N MET A 60 56.65 22.65 31.26
CA MET A 60 56.46 21.25 30.83
C MET A 60 55.23 21.10 29.91
N PHE A 61 54.21 21.93 30.12
CA PHE A 61 53.03 22.04 29.26
C PHE A 61 53.32 22.45 27.81
N GLY A 62 54.24 23.41 27.56
CA GLY A 62 54.65 23.81 26.22
C GLY A 62 55.50 22.76 25.48
N LEU A 63 56.20 21.88 26.22
CA LEU A 63 56.83 20.69 25.63
C LEU A 63 55.77 19.67 25.23
N VAL A 64 54.78 19.40 26.08
CA VAL A 64 53.65 18.50 25.76
C VAL A 64 52.84 19.03 24.58
N LEU A 65 52.53 20.33 24.54
CA LEU A 65 51.80 20.93 23.40
C LEU A 65 52.65 20.93 22.11
N GLY A 66 53.97 21.12 22.25
CA GLY A 66 54.92 21.04 21.14
C GLY A 66 55.09 19.63 20.59
N THR A 67 55.14 18.60 21.44
CA THR A 67 55.17 17.20 21.02
C THR A 67 53.82 16.76 20.46
N LEU A 68 52.70 17.27 20.98
CA LEU A 68 51.36 17.03 20.42
C LEU A 68 51.23 17.64 19.02
N ASN A 69 51.69 18.87 18.83
CA ASN A 69 51.70 19.52 17.51
C ASN A 69 52.70 18.87 16.55
N ARG A 70 53.85 18.40 17.03
CA ARG A 70 54.81 17.65 16.23
C ARG A 70 54.26 16.29 15.81
N ALA A 71 53.61 15.56 16.72
CA ALA A 71 52.91 14.33 16.42
C ALA A 71 51.76 14.56 15.43
N LYS A 72 50.97 15.62 15.59
CA LYS A 72 49.90 15.99 14.65
C LYS A 72 50.45 16.35 13.26
N ASN A 73 51.56 17.07 13.18
CA ASN A 73 52.19 17.43 11.91
C ASN A 73 52.85 16.22 11.24
N GLU A 74 53.47 15.32 12.01
CA GLU A 74 54.03 14.07 11.50
C GLU A 74 52.93 13.11 11.05
N ASP A 75 51.81 13.03 11.78
CA ASP A 75 50.64 12.26 11.39
C ASP A 75 49.98 12.83 10.13
N LYS A 76 49.90 14.16 10.02
CA LYS A 76 49.46 14.84 8.80
C LYS A 76 50.42 14.60 7.63
N ALA A 77 51.73 14.54 7.87
CA ALA A 77 52.72 14.22 6.84
C ALA A 77 52.67 12.74 6.41
N ARG A 78 52.42 11.81 7.35
CA ARG A 78 52.20 10.39 7.07
C ARG A 78 50.90 10.17 6.31
N ASN A 79 49.82 10.84 6.71
CA ASN A 79 48.54 10.83 5.99
C ASN A 79 48.61 11.54 4.63
N ALA A 80 49.52 12.51 4.46
CA ALA A 80 49.79 13.16 3.18
C ALA A 80 50.71 12.34 2.26
N SER A 81 51.29 11.23 2.74
CA SER A 81 52.05 10.32 1.88
C SER A 81 51.16 9.78 0.77
N ASP A 82 51.70 9.69 -0.45
CA ASP A 82 50.93 9.22 -1.59
C ASP A 82 50.42 7.77 -1.41
N ALA A 83 51.11 6.97 -0.58
CA ALA A 83 50.62 5.66 -0.17
C ALA A 83 49.37 5.74 0.72
N ALA A 84 49.30 6.70 1.64
CA ALA A 84 48.12 6.92 2.49
C ALA A 84 46.95 7.48 1.68
N LYS A 85 47.19 8.42 0.76
CA LYS A 85 46.16 8.92 -0.18
C LYS A 85 45.60 7.79 -1.06
N LYS A 86 46.45 6.89 -1.57
CA LYS A 86 46.01 5.72 -2.34
C LYS A 86 45.14 4.78 -1.50
N ARG A 87 45.49 4.54 -0.23
CA ARG A 87 44.64 3.77 0.70
C ARG A 87 43.28 4.44 0.91
N GLN A 88 43.26 5.74 1.19
CA GLN A 88 42.02 6.50 1.35
C GLN A 88 41.13 6.45 0.10
N LEU A 89 41.71 6.57 -1.10
CA LEU A 89 40.94 6.45 -2.35
C LEU A 89 40.36 5.04 -2.56
N ILE A 90 41.09 3.98 -2.19
CA ILE A 90 40.59 2.61 -2.27
C ILE A 90 39.45 2.39 -1.27
N GLU A 91 39.64 2.83 -0.03
CA GLU A 91 38.64 2.73 1.03
C GLU A 91 37.38 3.53 0.69
N GLN A 92 37.53 4.75 0.17
CA GLN A 92 36.41 5.55 -0.32
C GLN A 92 35.66 4.85 -1.45
N ARG A 93 36.38 4.30 -2.45
CA ARG A 93 35.74 3.53 -3.53
C ARG A 93 35.00 2.30 -3.00
N LEU A 94 35.54 1.63 -1.98
CA LEU A 94 34.91 0.47 -1.36
C LEU A 94 33.65 0.88 -0.59
N GLN A 95 33.70 1.96 0.20
CA GLN A 95 32.53 2.51 0.88
C GLN A 95 31.45 2.96 -0.11
N ASP A 96 31.83 3.62 -1.21
CA ASP A 96 30.90 4.03 -2.26
C ASP A 96 30.25 2.82 -2.96
N LYS A 97 31.01 1.74 -3.17
CA LYS A 97 30.46 0.47 -3.68
C LYS A 97 29.46 -0.16 -2.71
N LEU A 98 29.82 -0.27 -1.43
CA LEU A 98 28.93 -0.83 -0.41
C LEU A 98 27.64 -0.01 -0.28
N LYS A 99 27.72 1.32 -0.33
CA LYS A 99 26.54 2.20 -0.33
C LYS A 99 25.66 1.96 -1.56
N LYS A 100 26.25 1.92 -2.76
CA LYS A 100 25.52 1.65 -4.01
C LYS A 100 24.85 0.28 -4.01
N GLU A 101 25.55 -0.76 -3.54
CA GLU A 101 24.99 -2.12 -3.42
C GLU A 101 23.85 -2.16 -2.40
N THR A 102 24.03 -1.54 -1.23
CA THR A 102 22.97 -1.46 -0.20
C THR A 102 21.74 -0.71 -0.71
N ASP A 103 21.93 0.44 -1.36
CA ASP A 103 20.84 1.23 -1.93
C ASP A 103 20.17 0.49 -3.10
N SER A 104 20.92 -0.26 -3.89
CA SER A 104 20.38 -1.09 -4.97
C SER A 104 19.51 -2.23 -4.43
N VAL A 105 19.96 -2.92 -3.38
CA VAL A 105 19.16 -3.97 -2.72
C VAL A 105 17.88 -3.38 -2.14
N ARG A 106 17.97 -2.23 -1.46
CA ARG A 106 16.81 -1.54 -0.90
C ARG A 106 15.79 -1.17 -1.98
N ARG A 107 16.24 -0.55 -3.08
CA ARG A 107 15.35 -0.18 -4.21
C ARG A 107 14.72 -1.39 -4.86
N ALA A 108 15.46 -2.49 -5.02
CA ALA A 108 14.90 -3.73 -5.56
C ALA A 108 13.81 -4.34 -4.64
N GLU A 109 13.99 -4.27 -3.32
CA GLU A 109 12.97 -4.69 -2.37
C GLU A 109 11.74 -3.78 -2.40
N GLU A 110 11.92 -2.46 -2.50
CA GLU A 110 10.83 -1.49 -2.64
C GLU A 110 10.04 -1.72 -3.95
N ALA A 111 10.70 -1.95 -5.08
CA ALA A 111 10.05 -2.30 -6.34
C ALA A 111 9.25 -3.61 -6.23
N LYS A 112 9.79 -4.64 -5.56
CA LYS A 112 9.05 -5.89 -5.31
C LYS A 112 7.81 -5.65 -4.46
N LYS A 113 7.90 -4.81 -3.42
CA LYS A 113 6.75 -4.41 -2.59
C LYS A 113 5.71 -3.69 -3.43
N ASP A 114 6.11 -2.67 -4.19
CA ASP A 114 5.22 -1.92 -5.08
C ASP A 114 4.49 -2.83 -6.07
N LYS A 115 5.17 -3.83 -6.65
CA LYS A 115 4.55 -4.84 -7.52
C LYS A 115 3.46 -5.64 -6.81
N THR A 116 3.73 -6.15 -5.61
CA THR A 116 2.73 -6.90 -4.83
C THR A 116 1.57 -6.01 -4.38
N SER A 117 1.84 -4.76 -4.02
CA SER A 117 0.84 -3.77 -3.66
C SER A 117 -0.06 -3.41 -4.84
N ALA A 118 0.49 -3.27 -6.05
CA ALA A 118 -0.29 -3.01 -7.26
C ALA A 118 -1.30 -4.14 -7.54
N ASN A 119 -0.85 -5.40 -7.45
CA ASN A 119 -1.72 -6.56 -7.67
C ASN A 119 -2.82 -6.64 -6.62
N ARG A 120 -2.49 -6.45 -5.33
CA ARG A 120 -3.48 -6.49 -4.25
C ARG A 120 -4.55 -5.40 -4.42
N LYS A 121 -4.15 -4.19 -4.84
CA LYS A 121 -5.09 -3.08 -5.09
C LYS A 121 -5.99 -3.35 -6.29
N GLU A 122 -5.46 -3.98 -7.34
CA GLU A 122 -6.25 -4.37 -8.51
C GLU A 122 -7.33 -5.40 -8.15
N GLU A 123 -6.97 -6.46 -7.41
CA GLU A 123 -7.91 -7.48 -6.92
C GLU A 123 -9.00 -6.86 -6.02
N GLU A 124 -8.62 -5.98 -5.10
CA GLU A 124 -9.58 -5.27 -4.23
C GLU A 124 -10.55 -4.40 -5.05
N LEU A 125 -10.04 -3.69 -6.06
CA LEU A 125 -10.85 -2.85 -6.94
C LEU A 125 -11.82 -3.69 -7.78
N GLN A 126 -11.39 -4.86 -8.28
CA GLN A 126 -12.27 -5.80 -8.97
C GLN A 126 -13.37 -6.34 -8.05
N LEU A 127 -13.03 -6.71 -6.81
CA LEU A 127 -14.00 -7.16 -5.82
C LEU A 127 -15.04 -6.07 -5.54
N LYS A 128 -14.59 -4.83 -5.28
CA LYS A 128 -15.50 -3.68 -5.07
C LYS A 128 -16.40 -3.44 -6.28
N ASP A 129 -15.88 -3.51 -7.51
CA ASP A 129 -16.67 -3.35 -8.73
C ASP A 129 -17.78 -4.39 -8.82
N SER A 130 -17.49 -5.66 -8.52
CA SER A 130 -18.50 -6.72 -8.49
C SER A 130 -19.59 -6.47 -7.45
N ILE A 131 -19.23 -5.98 -6.26
CA ILE A 131 -20.17 -5.66 -5.16
C ILE A 131 -21.08 -4.50 -5.56
N HIS A 132 -20.52 -3.40 -6.07
CA HIS A 132 -21.30 -2.23 -6.44
C HIS A 132 -22.21 -2.50 -7.65
N LYS A 133 -21.75 -3.29 -8.63
CA LYS A 133 -22.60 -3.78 -9.73
C LYS A 133 -23.77 -4.61 -9.21
N LEU A 134 -23.52 -5.54 -8.30
CA LEU A 134 -24.56 -6.37 -7.68
C LEU A 134 -25.56 -5.52 -6.89
N ARG A 135 -25.10 -4.54 -6.11
CA ARG A 135 -25.97 -3.63 -5.34
C ARG A 135 -26.84 -2.78 -6.26
N ARG A 136 -26.26 -2.21 -7.31
CA ARG A 136 -26.97 -1.38 -8.29
C ARG A 136 -28.11 -2.11 -8.99
N THR A 137 -27.95 -3.41 -9.25
CA THR A 137 -29.01 -4.22 -9.87
C THR A 137 -29.99 -4.77 -8.83
N ARG A 138 -29.49 -5.29 -7.70
CA ARG A 138 -30.29 -6.05 -6.74
C ARG A 138 -31.12 -5.17 -5.79
N LEU A 139 -30.57 -4.06 -5.29
CA LEU A 139 -31.27 -3.23 -4.30
C LEU A 139 -32.55 -2.58 -4.87
N PRO A 140 -32.56 -2.01 -6.09
CA PRO A 140 -33.80 -1.50 -6.68
C PRO A 140 -34.87 -2.59 -6.89
N LEU A 141 -34.46 -3.83 -7.13
CA LEU A 141 -35.39 -4.95 -7.25
C LEU A 141 -36.02 -5.31 -5.89
N LEU A 142 -35.21 -5.37 -4.83
CA LEU A 142 -35.68 -5.66 -3.48
C LEU A 142 -36.56 -4.54 -2.90
N ALA A 143 -36.34 -3.28 -3.31
CA ALA A 143 -37.16 -2.15 -2.91
C ALA A 143 -38.63 -2.27 -3.36
N ASN A 144 -38.96 -3.22 -4.25
CA ASN A 144 -40.33 -3.54 -4.64
C ASN A 144 -41.13 -4.36 -3.63
N PHE A 145 -40.49 -4.97 -2.62
CA PHE A 145 -41.13 -5.91 -1.69
C PHE A 145 -41.17 -5.35 -0.27
N LEU A 146 -42.30 -5.46 0.43
CA LEU A 146 -42.37 -5.11 1.84
C LEU A 146 -41.54 -6.11 2.68
N SER A 147 -40.90 -5.62 3.72
CA SER A 147 -40.14 -6.40 4.70
C SER A 147 -40.88 -6.43 6.02
N THR A 148 -40.79 -7.53 6.77
CA THR A 148 -41.29 -7.63 8.14
C THR A 148 -40.64 -6.64 9.11
N SER A 149 -39.50 -6.06 8.74
CA SER A 149 -38.80 -5.02 9.51
C SER A 149 -39.18 -3.60 9.11
N ASP A 150 -39.98 -3.42 8.05
CA ASP A 150 -40.38 -2.08 7.60
C ASP A 150 -41.36 -1.44 8.60
N GLN A 151 -41.06 -0.21 9.02
CA GLN A 151 -41.99 0.62 9.80
C GLN A 151 -42.78 1.49 8.84
N ILE A 152 -44.03 1.11 8.58
CA ILE A 152 -44.94 1.85 7.69
C ILE A 152 -45.76 2.79 8.58
N PRO A 153 -45.58 4.12 8.48
CA PRO A 153 -46.41 5.05 9.24
C PRO A 153 -47.87 4.89 8.85
N SER A 154 -48.76 4.84 9.84
CA SER A 154 -50.20 4.92 9.56
C SER A 154 -50.53 6.34 9.10
N GLU A 155 -51.59 6.52 8.31
CA GLU A 155 -52.02 7.84 7.78
C GLU A 155 -52.20 8.89 8.89
N GLU A 156 -52.49 8.46 10.12
CA GLU A 156 -52.65 9.32 11.30
C GLU A 156 -51.31 9.87 11.85
N ASP A 157 -50.20 9.17 11.60
CA ASP A 157 -48.87 9.51 12.15
C ASP A 157 -48.03 10.41 11.22
N ILE A 158 -48.46 10.59 9.96
CA ILE A 158 -47.74 11.33 8.92
C ILE A 158 -47.50 12.81 9.30
N SER A 159 -48.31 13.36 10.21
CA SER A 159 -48.24 14.77 10.59
C SER A 159 -47.20 15.12 11.66
N SER A 160 -46.59 14.16 12.37
CA SER A 160 -45.86 14.49 13.61
C SER A 160 -44.34 14.27 13.63
N SER A 161 -43.74 13.53 12.68
CA SER A 161 -42.29 13.31 12.73
C SER A 161 -41.67 12.96 11.38
N PRO A 162 -40.58 13.63 10.94
CA PRO A 162 -39.80 13.16 9.81
C PRO A 162 -39.26 11.76 10.15
N PRO A 163 -39.42 10.75 9.27
CA PRO A 163 -38.93 9.41 9.55
C PRO A 163 -37.41 9.48 9.79
N PRO A 164 -36.89 8.70 10.76
CA PRO A 164 -35.46 8.70 11.06
C PRO A 164 -34.71 8.37 9.77
N SER A 165 -33.83 9.29 9.34
CA SER A 165 -33.08 9.19 8.09
C SER A 165 -32.12 8.01 8.15
N THR A 166 -32.66 6.82 7.92
CA THR A 166 -31.90 5.58 7.91
C THR A 166 -31.34 5.45 6.51
N ASN A 167 -30.01 5.38 6.38
CA ASN A 167 -29.35 5.17 5.10
C ASN A 167 -30.05 4.01 4.36
N PRO A 168 -30.67 4.25 3.18
CA PRO A 168 -31.47 3.25 2.47
C PRO A 168 -30.64 2.06 1.97
N LEU A 169 -29.31 2.21 1.95
CA LEU A 169 -28.35 1.17 1.57
C LEU A 169 -27.76 0.43 2.77
N ALA A 170 -28.10 0.84 4.00
CA ALA A 170 -27.62 0.15 5.19
C ALA A 170 -28.10 -1.31 5.15
N PRO A 171 -27.22 -2.28 5.48
CA PRO A 171 -27.63 -3.67 5.56
C PRO A 171 -28.76 -3.79 6.58
N ILE A 172 -29.84 -4.46 6.18
CA ILE A 172 -30.96 -4.75 7.09
C ILE A 172 -30.39 -5.50 8.29
N PRO A 173 -30.70 -5.08 9.54
CA PRO A 173 -30.24 -5.77 10.73
C PRO A 173 -30.57 -7.26 10.63
N ARG A 174 -29.58 -8.11 10.93
CA ARG A 174 -29.77 -9.56 10.96
C ARG A 174 -30.60 -9.90 12.19
N THR A 175 -31.92 -9.89 12.03
CA THR A 175 -32.85 -10.34 13.07
C THR A 175 -32.95 -11.87 13.04
N HIS A 176 -33.24 -12.46 14.19
CA HIS A 176 -33.68 -13.86 14.30
C HIS A 176 -35.14 -13.85 14.77
N PRO A 177 -36.11 -14.21 13.91
CA PRO A 177 -35.97 -14.82 12.58
C PRO A 177 -35.50 -13.84 11.48
N PRO A 178 -34.91 -14.34 10.37
CA PRO A 178 -34.54 -13.52 9.22
C PRO A 178 -35.73 -12.72 8.67
N PRO A 179 -35.52 -11.48 8.19
CA PRO A 179 -36.59 -10.69 7.62
C PRO A 179 -37.14 -11.36 6.37
N VAL A 180 -38.47 -11.42 6.27
CA VAL A 180 -39.17 -12.00 5.13
C VAL A 180 -39.60 -10.88 4.21
N PHE A 181 -39.25 -10.99 2.93
CA PHE A 181 -39.73 -10.10 1.88
C PHE A 181 -41.01 -10.68 1.28
N TYR A 182 -42.06 -9.86 1.23
CA TYR A 182 -43.35 -10.26 0.69
C TYR A 182 -43.99 -9.11 -0.09
N LEU A 183 -44.86 -9.46 -1.02
CA LEU A 183 -45.66 -8.49 -1.76
C LEU A 183 -47.13 -8.92 -1.68
N PRO A 184 -47.96 -8.22 -0.89
CA PRO A 184 -49.39 -8.50 -0.83
C PRO A 184 -50.05 -8.38 -2.21
N ALA A 185 -51.06 -9.21 -2.47
CA ALA A 185 -51.83 -9.14 -3.71
C ALA A 185 -52.63 -7.83 -3.85
N ILE A 186 -53.02 -7.24 -2.72
CA ILE A 186 -53.71 -5.95 -2.64
C ILE A 186 -52.90 -5.06 -1.70
N LEU A 187 -52.41 -3.94 -2.21
CA LEU A 187 -51.64 -2.95 -1.43
C LEU A 187 -52.58 -1.88 -0.86
N LEU A 188 -52.33 -1.49 0.38
CA LEU A 188 -52.97 -0.30 0.96
C LEU A 188 -52.37 0.98 0.34
N PRO A 189 -53.11 2.09 0.21
CA PRO A 189 -52.59 3.34 -0.35
C PRO A 189 -51.29 3.83 0.34
N GLY A 190 -51.23 3.75 1.68
CA GLY A 190 -50.03 4.08 2.44
C GLY A 190 -48.83 3.16 2.12
N GLN A 191 -49.08 1.86 1.87
CA GLN A 191 -48.04 0.93 1.45
C GLN A 191 -47.54 1.23 0.04
N GLU A 192 -48.43 1.60 -0.89
CA GLU A 192 -48.02 2.02 -2.23
C GLU A 192 -47.17 3.28 -2.20
N ALA A 193 -47.56 4.28 -1.41
CA ALA A 193 -46.79 5.51 -1.23
C ALA A 193 -45.41 5.23 -0.64
N PHE A 194 -45.35 4.36 0.38
CA PHE A 194 -44.11 3.89 0.99
C PHE A 194 -43.20 3.19 -0.02
N LEU A 195 -43.72 2.23 -0.78
CA LEU A 195 -42.95 1.51 -1.81
C LEU A 195 -42.45 2.47 -2.90
N LYS A 196 -43.28 3.41 -3.37
CA LYS A 196 -42.88 4.41 -4.38
C LYS A 196 -41.74 5.28 -3.87
N ARG A 197 -41.85 5.80 -2.65
CA ARG A 197 -40.79 6.60 -1.99
C ARG A 197 -39.50 5.80 -1.85
N ARG A 198 -39.57 4.60 -1.27
CA ARG A 198 -38.40 3.75 -1.06
C ARG A 198 -37.73 3.34 -2.37
N LYS A 199 -38.49 3.04 -3.43
CA LYS A 199 -37.91 2.74 -4.76
C LYS A 199 -37.12 3.93 -5.29
N ALA A 200 -37.67 5.14 -5.20
CA ALA A 200 -36.98 6.35 -5.64
C ALA A 200 -35.70 6.59 -4.84
N GLU A 201 -35.80 6.50 -3.51
CA GLU A 201 -34.69 6.73 -2.58
C GLU A 201 -33.58 5.68 -2.72
N VAL A 202 -33.91 4.38 -2.80
CA VAL A 202 -32.93 3.30 -2.99
C VAL A 202 -32.27 3.41 -4.37
N LYS A 203 -33.03 3.77 -5.41
CA LYS A 203 -32.48 3.97 -6.76
C LYS A 203 -31.51 5.14 -6.79
N GLU A 204 -31.90 6.29 -6.26
CA GLU A 204 -31.05 7.48 -6.16
C GLU A 204 -29.78 7.19 -5.35
N ALA A 205 -29.93 6.54 -4.19
CA ALA A 205 -28.79 6.19 -3.35
C ALA A 205 -27.84 5.21 -4.03
N ALA A 206 -28.36 4.18 -4.72
CA ALA A 206 -27.53 3.23 -5.46
C ALA A 206 -26.81 3.88 -6.65
N GLU A 207 -27.44 4.83 -7.34
CA GLU A 207 -26.81 5.61 -8.40
C GLU A 207 -25.72 6.54 -7.85
N LYS A 208 -25.97 7.18 -6.70
CA LYS A 208 -24.99 8.02 -6.00
C LYS A 208 -23.77 7.22 -5.55
N GLU A 209 -23.99 6.06 -4.91
CA GLU A 209 -22.92 5.12 -4.51
C GLU A 209 -22.12 4.64 -5.74
N TRP A 210 -22.80 4.40 -6.86
CA TRP A 210 -22.14 3.99 -8.10
C TRP A 210 -21.26 5.10 -8.70
N ILE A 211 -21.70 6.35 -8.64
CA ILE A 211 -20.91 7.49 -9.11
C ILE A 211 -19.68 7.68 -8.23
N SER A 212 -19.83 7.67 -6.90
CA SER A 212 -18.67 7.77 -6.00
C SER A 212 -17.68 6.63 -6.21
N PHE A 213 -18.18 5.40 -6.40
CA PHE A 213 -17.32 4.26 -6.71
C PHE A 213 -16.61 4.39 -8.08
N ARG A 214 -17.23 5.01 -9.09
CA ARG A 214 -16.54 5.28 -10.37
C ARG A 214 -15.35 6.22 -10.19
N ASP A 215 -15.50 7.24 -9.36
CA ASP A 215 -14.42 8.18 -9.05
C ASP A 215 -13.30 7.47 -8.27
N GLU A 216 -13.65 6.67 -7.25
CA GLU A 216 -12.71 5.82 -6.51
C GLU A 216 -11.99 4.83 -7.42
N ARG A 217 -12.71 4.20 -8.35
CA ARG A 217 -12.15 3.27 -9.34
C ARG A 217 -11.14 3.98 -10.24
N LYS A 218 -11.47 5.18 -10.73
CA LYS A 218 -10.56 5.97 -11.56
C LYS A 218 -9.28 6.30 -10.78
N ALA A 219 -9.41 6.79 -9.55
CA ALA A 219 -8.28 7.08 -8.67
C ALA A 219 -7.44 5.82 -8.36
N GLY A 220 -8.09 4.68 -8.11
CA GLY A 220 -7.42 3.41 -7.85
C GLY A 220 -6.65 2.88 -9.06
N ILE A 221 -7.20 3.01 -10.28
CA ILE A 221 -6.49 2.67 -11.52
C ILE A 221 -5.27 3.57 -11.70
N GLU A 222 -5.41 4.88 -11.51
CA GLU A 222 -4.28 5.82 -11.57
C GLU A 222 -3.18 5.43 -10.58
N GLU A 223 -3.54 5.06 -9.34
CA GLU A 223 -2.56 4.59 -8.36
C GLU A 223 -1.87 3.29 -8.76
N ILE A 224 -2.61 2.30 -9.26
CA ILE A 224 -2.04 1.03 -9.77
C ILE A 224 -1.09 1.31 -10.93
N THR A 225 -1.45 2.20 -11.86
CA THR A 225 -0.56 2.59 -12.97
C THR A 225 0.71 3.28 -12.46
N ASN A 226 0.62 4.12 -11.42
CA ASN A 226 1.78 4.75 -10.81
C ASN A 226 2.71 3.74 -10.13
N LEU A 227 2.17 2.75 -9.43
CA LEU A 227 2.95 1.66 -8.84
C LEU A 227 3.66 0.84 -9.92
N ARG A 228 2.94 0.41 -10.96
CA ARG A 228 3.52 -0.35 -12.07
C ARG A 228 4.60 0.44 -12.82
N ARG A 229 4.40 1.75 -12.99
CA ARG A 229 5.39 2.65 -13.57
C ARG A 229 6.67 2.71 -12.74
N ARG A 230 6.58 2.89 -11.42
CA ARG A 230 7.75 2.88 -10.53
C ARG A 230 8.52 1.57 -10.60
N VAL A 231 7.80 0.45 -10.65
CA VAL A 231 8.42 -0.87 -10.83
C VAL A 231 9.16 -0.97 -12.16
N ALA A 232 8.55 -0.52 -13.26
CA ALA A 232 9.18 -0.52 -14.58
C ALA A 232 10.42 0.39 -14.61
N GLU A 233 10.35 1.60 -14.04
CA GLU A 233 11.48 2.54 -13.97
C GLU A 233 12.67 1.96 -13.17
N GLU A 234 12.42 1.30 -12.03
CA GLU A 234 13.49 0.66 -11.25
C GLU A 234 14.03 -0.62 -11.92
N GLU A 235 13.19 -1.38 -12.63
CA GLU A 235 13.63 -2.54 -13.43
C GLU A 235 14.53 -2.10 -14.62
N ASP A 236 14.17 -1.03 -15.31
CA ASP A 236 14.98 -0.43 -16.39
C ASP A 236 16.28 0.16 -15.85
N ARG A 237 16.24 0.80 -14.68
CA ARG A 237 17.42 1.30 -14.00
C ARG A 237 18.36 0.16 -13.59
N LYS A 238 17.82 -0.92 -13.03
CA LYS A 238 18.60 -2.12 -12.71
C LYS A 238 19.23 -2.71 -13.97
N LYS A 239 18.47 -2.79 -15.07
CA LYS A 239 18.95 -3.30 -16.36
C LYS A 239 20.06 -2.45 -16.97
N THR A 240 20.10 -1.14 -16.71
CA THR A 240 21.17 -0.25 -17.19
C THR A 240 22.40 -0.22 -16.27
N GLU A 241 22.23 -0.45 -14.96
CA GLU A 241 23.33 -0.53 -13.98
C GLU A 241 24.05 -1.90 -13.98
N GLN A 242 23.35 -2.99 -14.31
CA GLN A 242 23.88 -4.37 -14.33
C GLN A 242 24.91 -4.73 -15.44
N PRO A 243 24.85 -4.21 -16.69
CA PRO A 243 25.72 -4.67 -17.79
C PRO A 243 27.20 -4.30 -17.65
N GLN A 244 27.58 -3.45 -16.69
CA GLN A 244 28.99 -3.10 -16.49
C GLN A 244 29.73 -3.99 -15.48
N HIS A 245 29.05 -4.91 -14.77
CA HIS A 245 29.70 -5.62 -13.67
C HIS A 245 30.36 -6.96 -14.05
N ASN A 246 29.96 -7.69 -15.09
CA ASN A 246 30.75 -8.84 -15.57
C ASN A 246 30.20 -9.48 -16.85
N PRO A 247 30.83 -9.31 -18.02
CA PRO A 247 30.66 -10.23 -19.14
C PRO A 247 31.61 -11.44 -19.09
N GLU A 248 32.56 -11.51 -18.14
CA GLU A 248 33.67 -12.48 -18.21
C GLU A 248 33.55 -13.73 -17.31
N HIS A 249 32.41 -13.94 -16.63
CA HIS A 249 32.25 -15.11 -15.75
C HIS A 249 30.94 -15.90 -15.91
N THR A 250 30.23 -15.73 -17.03
CA THR A 250 28.95 -16.41 -17.30
C THR A 250 29.04 -17.41 -18.45
N GLU A 251 30.19 -18.04 -18.64
CA GLU A 251 30.22 -19.40 -19.17
C GLU A 251 30.34 -20.34 -17.97
N ASN A 252 29.43 -21.31 -17.86
CA ASN A 252 29.69 -22.65 -17.32
C ASN A 252 28.94 -23.17 -16.07
N THR A 253 27.82 -22.61 -15.60
CA THR A 253 26.94 -23.36 -14.68
C THR A 253 25.48 -22.94 -14.81
N ASN A 254 24.69 -23.67 -15.62
CA ASN A 254 23.29 -24.02 -15.33
C ASN A 254 22.61 -24.75 -16.50
N THR A 255 23.26 -25.80 -16.98
CA THR A 255 22.57 -26.91 -17.64
C THR A 255 23.03 -28.19 -16.93
N ALA A 256 22.07 -28.99 -16.46
CA ALA A 256 22.23 -30.29 -15.81
C ALA A 256 22.44 -30.29 -14.27
N SER A 257 21.33 -30.21 -13.55
CA SER A 257 21.06 -31.19 -12.48
C SER A 257 19.54 -31.28 -12.25
N ASP A 258 18.86 -31.78 -13.28
CA ASP A 258 17.61 -32.53 -13.14
C ASP A 258 17.97 -33.84 -12.40
N VAL A 259 18.02 -33.77 -11.07
CA VAL A 259 18.19 -34.95 -10.22
C VAL A 259 16.80 -35.56 -10.03
N LYS A 260 16.47 -36.46 -10.96
CA LYS A 260 15.53 -37.55 -10.72
C LYS A 260 16.00 -38.33 -9.49
N MET A 261 15.25 -38.23 -8.39
CA MET A 261 15.26 -39.24 -7.33
C MET A 261 14.17 -40.25 -7.67
N ASP A 262 14.51 -41.19 -8.55
CA ASP A 262 13.88 -42.51 -8.61
C ASP A 262 14.69 -43.39 -7.66
N ASP A 263 14.13 -43.78 -6.52
CA ASP A 263 14.54 -44.96 -5.74
C ASP A 263 13.31 -45.48 -4.97
N ASP A 264 12.59 -46.36 -5.66
CA ASP A 264 11.98 -47.55 -5.07
C ASP A 264 13.06 -48.32 -4.27
N GLU A 265 12.76 -48.80 -3.06
CA GLU A 265 12.80 -50.25 -2.74
C GLU A 265 12.44 -50.50 -1.26
N ALA A 266 11.70 -51.58 -1.08
CA ALA A 266 11.02 -52.02 0.13
C ALA A 266 11.94 -52.43 1.30
N LEU A 267 11.41 -52.38 2.53
CA LEU A 267 11.41 -53.53 3.45
C LEU A 267 10.53 -53.29 4.69
N ALA A 268 9.73 -54.31 4.99
CA ALA A 268 8.85 -54.45 6.14
C ALA A 268 9.60 -54.95 7.40
N GLN A 269 8.83 -55.03 8.50
CA GLN A 269 9.05 -55.73 9.79
C GLN A 269 9.61 -54.83 10.91
N ASP A 270 8.82 -54.45 11.92
CA ASP A 270 8.23 -55.22 13.04
C ASP A 270 9.19 -55.39 14.23
N LYS A 271 8.62 -55.12 15.41
CA LYS A 271 9.00 -55.58 16.77
C LYS A 271 10.13 -54.94 17.62
N THR A 272 9.63 -54.23 18.64
CA THR A 272 9.80 -54.43 20.10
C THR A 272 11.05 -54.03 20.89
N GLU A 273 10.74 -53.48 22.08
CA GLU A 273 11.48 -53.47 23.37
C GLU A 273 12.63 -52.45 23.50
N ALA A 274 12.43 -51.31 24.20
CA ALA A 274 12.40 -51.11 25.65
C ALA A 274 13.78 -50.76 26.27
N THR A 275 13.77 -49.70 27.09
CA THR A 275 14.54 -49.51 28.35
C THR A 275 15.58 -48.36 28.39
N THR A 276 15.44 -47.55 29.47
CA THR A 276 16.39 -46.61 30.13
C THR A 276 16.18 -45.13 29.78
N THR A 277 15.42 -44.30 30.52
CA THR A 277 15.41 -43.91 31.96
C THR A 277 16.57 -43.01 32.41
N VAL A 278 16.37 -41.67 32.40
CA VAL A 278 16.62 -40.70 33.51
C VAL A 278 16.02 -39.33 33.10
N SER A 279 14.95 -38.84 33.75
CA SER A 279 14.92 -37.88 34.89
C SER A 279 15.37 -36.45 34.48
N SER A 280 14.62 -35.35 34.63
CA SER A 280 13.71 -34.90 35.70
C SER A 280 12.72 -33.81 35.18
N THR A 281 11.42 -33.90 35.47
CA THR A 281 10.65 -33.10 36.47
C THR A 281 10.69 -31.58 36.21
N ILE A 282 9.58 -30.91 35.83
CA ILE A 282 8.58 -30.30 36.74
C ILE A 282 7.22 -30.09 36.01
N LYS A 283 6.14 -30.53 36.67
CA LYS A 283 4.69 -30.27 36.46
C LYS A 283 4.30 -28.90 37.10
N PRO A 284 3.13 -28.26 36.86
CA PRO A 284 1.81 -28.92 36.87
C PRO A 284 0.67 -28.35 35.98
N ASP A 285 -0.36 -29.21 35.88
CA ASP A 285 -1.82 -28.96 35.81
C ASP A 285 -2.39 -27.89 34.85
N ASN A 286 -3.18 -28.33 33.86
CA ASN A 286 -4.62 -28.43 34.07
C ASN A 286 -5.33 -29.39 33.09
N LYS A 287 -6.26 -30.14 33.66
CA LYS A 287 -7.20 -31.12 33.10
C LYS A 287 -8.42 -30.31 32.61
N GLU A 288 -9.02 -30.58 31.46
CA GLU A 288 -10.15 -31.49 31.30
C GLU A 288 -10.49 -31.62 29.79
N GLU A 289 -10.63 -32.87 29.32
CA GLU A 289 -11.46 -33.20 28.16
C GLU A 289 -12.94 -33.24 28.58
N PRO A 290 -13.89 -33.25 27.64
CA PRO A 290 -14.35 -34.57 27.20
C PRO A 290 -14.51 -34.74 25.68
N THR A 291 -14.24 -35.98 25.29
CA THR A 291 -14.53 -36.66 24.03
C THR A 291 -16.01 -36.61 23.62
N THR A 292 -16.30 -36.65 22.30
CA THR A 292 -17.08 -37.72 21.63
C THR A 292 -17.40 -37.42 20.15
N ALA A 293 -17.34 -38.49 19.35
CA ALA A 293 -18.11 -38.79 18.14
C ALA A 293 -17.71 -38.18 16.76
N THR A 294 -16.81 -38.89 16.09
CA THR A 294 -17.00 -39.60 14.81
C THR A 294 -18.28 -39.32 14.00
N SER A 295 -18.15 -38.89 12.73
CA SER A 295 -18.92 -39.39 11.57
C SER A 295 -18.60 -38.58 10.29
N ASP A 296 -18.15 -39.32 9.28
CA ASP A 296 -18.36 -39.16 7.83
C ASP A 296 -17.74 -37.99 7.05
N GLN A 297 -16.58 -38.30 6.48
CA GLN A 297 -16.25 -37.93 5.11
C GLN A 297 -17.17 -38.65 4.11
N PRO A 298 -17.50 -37.99 2.99
CA PRO A 298 -17.50 -38.70 1.71
C PRO A 298 -16.40 -38.17 0.78
N SER A 299 -15.70 -39.14 0.21
CA SER A 299 -14.71 -39.08 -0.84
C SER A 299 -15.32 -38.87 -2.24
N ALA A 300 -14.45 -38.37 -3.12
CA ALA A 300 -14.38 -38.60 -4.57
C ALA A 300 -15.52 -38.11 -5.47
N LYS A 301 -15.12 -37.25 -6.42
CA LYS A 301 -15.47 -37.19 -7.86
C LYS A 301 -14.83 -35.90 -8.39
N ASP A 302 -13.64 -35.93 -9.01
CA ASP A 302 -13.44 -36.27 -10.43
C ASP A 302 -14.69 -36.00 -11.26
N MET A 303 -14.70 -34.83 -11.90
CA MET A 303 -15.63 -34.43 -12.95
C MET A 303 -14.78 -34.10 -14.17
N ASP A 304 -14.54 -35.14 -14.97
CA ASP A 304 -14.10 -35.04 -16.35
C ASP A 304 -15.16 -34.31 -17.18
N VAL A 305 -14.66 -33.33 -17.94
CA VAL A 305 -14.96 -33.00 -19.34
C VAL A 305 -16.27 -33.52 -19.95
N ASP A 306 -17.16 -32.60 -20.29
CA ASP A 306 -17.96 -32.66 -21.52
C ASP A 306 -17.88 -31.29 -22.22
N ASP A 307 -16.94 -31.22 -23.16
CA ASP A 307 -16.90 -30.28 -24.27
C ASP A 307 -17.89 -30.80 -25.32
N ASP A 308 -19.06 -30.16 -25.43
CA ASP A 308 -19.94 -30.37 -26.58
C ASP A 308 -20.71 -29.10 -26.92
N GLY A 309 -20.61 -28.73 -28.19
CA GLY A 309 -20.92 -27.42 -28.70
C GLY A 309 -22.41 -27.09 -28.80
N ALA A 310 -22.70 -25.80 -28.75
CA ALA A 310 -23.92 -25.25 -29.35
C ALA A 310 -23.61 -23.91 -30.02
N ARG A 311 -23.51 -24.01 -31.35
CA ARG A 311 -23.64 -22.91 -32.31
C ARG A 311 -25.00 -22.22 -32.11
N THR A 312 -25.01 -20.92 -31.88
CA THR A 312 -26.13 -20.02 -32.20
C THR A 312 -25.49 -18.78 -32.83
N ASP A 313 -25.28 -18.80 -34.13
CA ASP A 313 -26.22 -18.44 -35.19
C ASP A 313 -26.53 -16.93 -35.20
N GLY A 314 -26.23 -16.34 -36.35
CA GLY A 314 -26.19 -14.89 -36.54
C GLY A 314 -27.58 -14.28 -36.68
N SER A 315 -27.73 -13.09 -36.12
CA SER A 315 -28.65 -12.06 -36.60
C SER A 315 -27.87 -10.74 -36.58
N LYS A 316 -27.28 -10.30 -37.69
CA LYS A 316 -27.91 -9.57 -38.81
C LYS A 316 -28.79 -8.40 -38.34
N THR A 317 -28.14 -7.23 -38.30
CA THR A 317 -28.58 -5.95 -38.88
C THR A 317 -30.06 -5.63 -38.84
N LEU A 318 -30.40 -4.58 -38.09
CA LEU A 318 -31.39 -3.59 -38.51
C LEU A 318 -30.90 -2.20 -38.10
N GLU A 319 -30.40 -1.48 -39.10
CA GLU A 319 -30.40 -0.03 -39.13
C GLU A 319 -31.80 0.50 -38.86
N SER A 320 -31.93 1.50 -38.00
CA SER A 320 -33.02 2.46 -38.13
C SER A 320 -32.49 3.86 -37.80
N ASP A 321 -32.11 4.49 -38.90
CA ASP A 321 -32.16 5.92 -39.13
C ASP A 321 -33.50 6.51 -38.65
N SER A 322 -33.43 7.51 -37.76
CA SER A 322 -34.48 8.51 -37.59
C SER A 322 -33.89 9.72 -36.86
N THR A 323 -33.07 10.46 -37.60
CA THR A 323 -32.84 11.88 -37.33
C THR A 323 -33.91 12.70 -38.04
N LYS A 324 -34.92 13.20 -37.31
CA LYS A 324 -35.72 14.35 -37.78
C LYS A 324 -36.47 15.06 -36.65
N GLY A 325 -35.99 16.26 -36.35
CA GLY A 325 -36.82 17.45 -36.17
C GLY A 325 -37.53 17.65 -34.84
N SER A 326 -36.97 18.52 -33.99
CA SER A 326 -37.79 19.50 -33.28
C SER A 326 -36.99 20.77 -32.99
N THR A 327 -37.35 21.83 -33.71
CA THR A 327 -36.87 23.21 -33.59
C THR A 327 -37.92 24.06 -32.86
N SER A 328 -37.56 24.63 -31.71
CA SER A 328 -38.15 25.83 -31.04
C SER A 328 -37.68 25.82 -29.58
N ALA A 329 -37.19 26.87 -28.92
CA ALA A 329 -37.13 28.31 -29.13
C ALA A 329 -35.87 28.82 -28.38
N VAL A 330 -34.94 29.55 -29.00
CA VAL A 330 -34.86 31.02 -29.09
C VAL A 330 -35.15 31.76 -27.78
N VAL A 331 -34.10 31.97 -26.97
CA VAL A 331 -33.95 33.10 -26.03
C VAL A 331 -32.48 33.58 -26.12
N PRO A 332 -32.21 34.87 -26.40
CA PRO A 332 -30.84 35.39 -26.61
C PRO A 332 -30.18 35.87 -25.31
N PRO A 333 -28.85 35.73 -25.14
CA PRO A 333 -28.08 36.50 -24.16
C PRO A 333 -27.45 37.77 -24.78
N PRO A 334 -27.17 38.81 -23.96
CA PRO A 334 -26.67 40.09 -24.44
C PRO A 334 -25.16 40.09 -24.73
N SER A 335 -24.83 41.03 -25.61
CA SER A 335 -23.58 41.43 -26.25
C SER A 335 -22.41 41.84 -25.35
N GLY A 336 -21.21 41.57 -25.86
CA GLY A 336 -19.90 42.14 -25.47
C GLY A 336 -18.86 41.03 -25.43
N GLU A 337 -17.67 41.07 -26.05
CA GLU A 337 -16.89 42.09 -26.73
C GLU A 337 -15.72 41.30 -27.36
N ALA A 338 -15.38 41.54 -28.64
CA ALA A 338 -14.24 40.87 -29.31
C ALA A 338 -12.92 41.59 -28.98
N PRO A 339 -11.76 40.90 -28.98
CA PRO A 339 -10.84 41.01 -30.13
C PRO A 339 -9.95 39.73 -30.34
N PRO A 340 -8.82 39.76 -31.09
CA PRO A 340 -8.77 39.35 -32.49
C PRO A 340 -7.89 38.12 -32.78
N ALA A 341 -7.97 37.68 -34.03
CA ALA A 341 -7.35 36.51 -34.64
C ALA A 341 -5.81 36.43 -34.59
N SER A 342 -5.33 35.19 -34.41
CA SER A 342 -4.01 34.67 -34.83
C SER A 342 -4.19 33.16 -35.08
N GLU A 343 -4.32 32.75 -36.34
CA GLU A 343 -3.26 32.16 -37.19
C GLU A 343 -2.79 30.74 -36.80
N ARG A 344 -3.04 29.82 -37.76
CA ARG A 344 -2.23 28.64 -38.18
C ARG A 344 -2.34 27.37 -37.31
N LYS A 345 -3.05 26.35 -37.84
CA LYS A 345 -2.54 25.22 -38.65
C LYS A 345 -1.67 24.28 -37.81
N GLU A 346 -2.22 23.12 -37.49
CA GLU A 346 -1.59 21.80 -37.68
C GLU A 346 -2.62 20.69 -37.42
N GLU A 347 -2.92 19.92 -38.47
CA GLU A 347 -3.71 18.70 -38.44
C GLU A 347 -2.93 17.59 -37.71
N PRO A 348 -3.52 16.86 -36.75
CA PRO A 348 -2.95 15.59 -36.33
C PRO A 348 -3.36 14.51 -37.34
N THR A 349 -2.38 14.05 -38.11
CA THR A 349 -2.41 12.82 -38.90
C THR A 349 -2.94 11.66 -38.07
N LEU A 350 -4.05 11.09 -38.54
CA LEU A 350 -4.66 9.86 -38.05
C LEU A 350 -3.73 8.71 -38.49
N MET A 351 -2.89 8.21 -37.57
CA MET A 351 -2.09 7.01 -37.85
C MET A 351 -3.05 5.83 -38.04
N GLN A 352 -3.17 5.37 -39.28
CA GLN A 352 -3.66 4.03 -39.58
C GLN A 352 -2.67 3.04 -38.97
N ALA A 353 -3.12 2.29 -37.96
CA ALA A 353 -2.42 1.10 -37.52
C ALA A 353 -2.79 -0.03 -38.47
N ASP A 354 -1.77 -0.61 -39.09
CA ASP A 354 -1.85 -1.72 -40.03
C ASP A 354 -2.50 -2.94 -39.36
N GLU A 355 -3.67 -3.33 -39.89
CA GLU A 355 -4.31 -4.62 -39.66
C GLU A 355 -3.67 -5.64 -40.62
N ASP A 356 -2.48 -6.15 -40.32
CA ASP A 356 -1.89 -7.30 -41.02
C ASP A 356 -0.97 -8.07 -40.07
N ASP A 357 -1.56 -8.87 -39.17
CA ASP A 357 -0.86 -10.03 -38.62
C ASP A 357 -1.71 -11.27 -38.86
N ALA A 358 -1.40 -11.90 -39.98
CA ALA A 358 -2.01 -13.10 -40.49
C ALA A 358 -1.67 -14.29 -39.58
N VAL A 359 -2.71 -14.89 -39.01
CA VAL A 359 -2.60 -16.18 -38.35
C VAL A 359 -2.46 -17.25 -39.44
N GLU A 360 -1.24 -17.75 -39.64
CA GLU A 360 -1.02 -19.03 -40.33
C GLU A 360 -1.67 -20.16 -39.53
N TYR A 361 -2.46 -20.97 -40.23
CA TYR A 361 -3.24 -22.11 -39.73
C TYR A 361 -2.38 -23.30 -39.29
#